data_AF-A0A136PLL6-F1
#
_entry.id   AF-A0A136PLL6-F1
#
_cell.length_a   1.000
_cell.length_b   1.000
_cell.length_c   1.000
_cell.angle_alpha   90.00
_cell.angle_beta   90.00
_cell.angle_gamma   90.00
#
_symmetry.space_group_name_H-M   'P 1'
#
loop_
_entity.id
_entity.type
_entity.pdbx_description
1 polymer ?
#
loop_
_entity_poly.entity_id
_entity_poly.type
_entity_poly.pdbx_seq_one_letter_code
_entity_poly.pdbx_strand_id
1 'polypeptide(L)'
;MFLTDPALRRIAADTNDVLPEHVWRHDTATPHPVGDLARILHTTARDFTASTATLDQALTRVGALAHHARRGLATHGDLPVAGYHHTFTDALTARDRHVVLGALLVATYRAWRHHRPVRTTDEQHLLLYPGDPARGVATLRLTAERTWLVLPDAEAANAFAIPYPDRVVGQITETDHGWVPTASTAPRHAQTPPGRAFPLPACDDIPSACRSLLRWWHLRHSDAWRNRTPDQLTPAELAHLPT
;
A
#
# COMPACT_ATOMS: atom_id res chain seq x y z
N MET A 1 4.98 -10.10 -0.02
CA MET A 1 3.85 -9.16 -0.14
C MET A 1 3.79 -8.35 1.13
N PHE A 2 3.99 -7.02 1.04
CA PHE A 2 4.20 -6.17 2.21
C PHE A 2 2.89 -5.92 3.01
N LEU A 3 1.75 -5.78 2.32
CA LEU A 3 0.44 -5.48 2.93
C LEU A 3 -0.39 -6.74 3.27
N THR A 4 0.25 -7.86 3.60
CA THR A 4 -0.43 -9.04 4.15
C THR A 4 -0.95 -8.79 5.56
N ASP A 5 -0.29 -7.91 6.30
CA ASP A 5 -0.68 -7.55 7.66
C ASP A 5 -1.89 -6.58 7.63
N PRO A 6 -3.02 -6.91 8.31
CA PRO A 6 -4.21 -6.06 8.31
C PRO A 6 -3.96 -4.65 8.86
N ALA A 7 -3.11 -4.51 9.87
CA ALA A 7 -2.80 -3.22 10.47
C ALA A 7 -1.98 -2.36 9.49
N LEU A 8 -0.93 -2.91 8.86
CA LEU A 8 -0.18 -2.20 7.81
C LEU A 8 -1.09 -1.81 6.64
N ARG A 9 -1.97 -2.71 6.22
CA ARG A 9 -2.95 -2.45 5.16
C ARG A 9 -3.90 -1.31 5.50
N ARG A 10 -4.40 -1.26 6.75
CA ARG A 10 -5.26 -0.18 7.24
C ARG A 10 -4.52 1.15 7.31
N ILE A 11 -3.30 1.16 7.86
CA ILE A 11 -2.45 2.36 7.93
C ILE A 11 -2.19 2.92 6.53
N ALA A 12 -1.76 2.06 5.60
CA ALA A 12 -1.49 2.45 4.23
C ALA A 12 -2.72 3.08 3.58
N ALA A 13 -3.89 2.45 3.71
CA ALA A 13 -5.14 2.96 3.13
C ALA A 13 -5.52 4.35 3.64
N ASP A 14 -5.35 4.62 4.93
CA ASP A 14 -5.80 5.88 5.55
C ASP A 14 -4.74 6.99 5.55
N THR A 15 -3.47 6.67 5.30
CA THR A 15 -2.37 7.65 5.37
C THR A 15 -1.55 7.76 4.08
N ASN A 16 -1.79 6.87 3.12
CA ASN A 16 -1.03 6.74 1.88
C ASN A 16 0.47 6.46 2.08
N ASP A 17 0.89 6.23 3.33
CA ASP A 17 2.27 6.03 3.77
C ASP A 17 2.29 4.88 4.80
N VAL A 18 3.27 4.00 4.71
CA VAL A 18 3.43 2.98 5.73
C VAL A 18 4.91 2.58 5.85
N LEU A 19 5.41 2.54 7.07
CA LEU A 19 6.73 2.01 7.37
C LEU A 19 6.65 0.53 7.74
N PRO A 20 7.70 -0.26 7.46
CA PRO A 20 7.73 -1.69 7.77
C PRO A 20 7.51 -2.03 9.24
N GLU A 21 7.03 -3.25 9.49
CA GLU A 21 6.63 -3.61 10.84
C GLU A 21 7.81 -3.55 11.86
N HIS A 22 9.03 -3.79 11.38
CA HIS A 22 10.21 -3.85 12.23
C HIS A 22 10.69 -2.45 12.68
N VAL A 23 10.28 -1.36 12.03
CA VAL A 23 10.78 0.00 12.30
C VAL A 23 10.26 0.56 13.62
N TRP A 24 8.96 0.79 13.74
CA TRP A 24 8.27 1.01 15.03
C TRP A 24 8.56 -0.07 16.07
N ARG A 25 8.66 -1.37 15.74
CA ARG A 25 9.09 -2.38 16.74
C ARG A 25 10.47 -2.08 17.32
N HIS A 26 11.43 -1.68 16.50
CA HIS A 26 12.75 -1.26 16.97
C HIS A 26 12.66 -0.04 17.88
N ASP A 27 11.82 0.95 17.53
CA ASP A 27 11.65 2.17 18.32
C ASP A 27 11.04 1.92 19.71
N THR A 28 10.36 0.78 19.94
CA THR A 28 9.82 0.40 21.27
C THR A 28 10.88 0.30 22.37
N ALA A 29 12.13 0.04 22.00
CA ALA A 29 13.26 -0.04 22.93
C ALA A 29 13.73 1.33 23.44
N THR A 30 13.20 2.43 22.88
CA THR A 30 13.59 3.80 23.23
C THR A 30 12.80 4.29 24.46
N PRO A 31 13.44 4.88 25.48
CA PRO A 31 12.76 5.38 26.68
C PRO A 31 12.10 6.77 26.52
N HIS A 32 11.99 7.28 25.29
CA HIS A 32 11.48 8.61 24.97
C HIS A 32 10.04 8.55 24.41
N PRO A 33 9.33 9.69 24.23
CA PRO A 33 7.94 9.70 23.76
C PRO A 33 7.71 8.93 22.45
N VAL A 34 8.69 8.87 21.56
CA VAL A 34 8.63 8.05 20.34
C VAL A 34 8.52 6.56 20.66
N GLY A 35 9.23 6.07 21.67
CA GLY A 35 9.16 4.67 22.09
C GLY A 35 7.88 4.33 22.85
N ASP A 36 7.30 5.27 23.62
CA ASP A 36 5.95 5.12 24.18
C ASP A 36 4.91 5.00 23.06
N LEU A 37 4.95 5.90 22.08
CA LEU A 37 4.08 5.85 20.90
C LEU A 37 4.26 4.56 20.12
N ALA A 38 5.50 4.10 19.91
CA ALA A 38 5.79 2.84 19.25
C ALA A 38 5.20 1.63 20.00
N ARG A 39 5.27 1.62 21.34
CA ARG A 39 4.66 0.55 22.17
C ARG A 39 3.13 0.55 22.06
N ILE A 40 2.49 1.71 22.20
CA ILE A 40 1.04 1.85 22.03
C ILE A 40 0.63 1.41 20.63
N LEU A 41 1.40 1.83 19.63
CA LEU A 41 1.14 1.51 18.23
C LEU A 41 1.25 0.00 17.99
N HIS A 42 2.29 -0.66 18.50
CA HIS A 42 2.46 -2.10 18.42
C HIS A 42 1.31 -2.88 19.09
N THR A 43 0.93 -2.50 20.33
CA THR A 43 -0.20 -3.11 21.03
C THR A 43 -1.50 -2.92 20.24
N THR A 44 -1.75 -1.71 19.75
CA THR A 44 -2.96 -1.38 18.98
C THR A 44 -3.01 -2.15 17.67
N ALA A 45 -1.89 -2.31 16.96
CA ALA A 45 -1.81 -3.10 15.74
C ALA A 45 -2.13 -4.58 15.98
N ARG A 46 -1.58 -5.15 17.06
CA ARG A 46 -1.88 -6.53 17.45
C ARG A 46 -3.36 -6.72 17.78
N ASP A 47 -3.93 -5.81 18.55
CA ASP A 47 -5.34 -5.87 18.95
C ASP A 47 -6.27 -5.64 17.75
N PHE A 48 -5.90 -4.76 16.82
CA PHE A 48 -6.59 -4.55 15.56
C PHE A 48 -6.58 -5.82 14.71
N THR A 49 -5.42 -6.44 14.49
CA THR A 49 -5.28 -7.69 13.74
C THR A 49 -6.12 -8.82 14.36
N ALA A 50 -6.10 -8.96 15.69
CA ALA A 50 -6.97 -9.91 16.39
C ALA A 50 -8.47 -9.59 16.22
N SER A 51 -8.84 -8.30 16.24
CA SER A 51 -10.21 -7.86 16.00
C SER A 51 -10.65 -8.12 14.55
N THR A 52 -9.76 -8.00 13.56
CA THR A 52 -10.04 -8.36 12.16
C THR A 52 -10.39 -9.83 12.05
N ALA A 53 -9.56 -10.71 12.64
CA ALA A 53 -9.83 -12.15 12.64
C ALA A 53 -11.16 -12.50 13.34
N THR A 54 -11.48 -11.80 14.44
CA THR A 54 -12.75 -11.98 15.17
C THR A 54 -13.95 -11.53 14.34
N LEU A 55 -13.83 -10.40 13.63
CA LEU A 55 -14.86 -9.90 12.72
C LEU A 55 -15.10 -10.87 11.56
N ASP A 56 -14.04 -11.37 10.92
CA ASP A 56 -14.14 -12.34 9.82
C ASP A 56 -14.84 -13.63 10.26
N GLN A 57 -14.54 -14.12 11.47
CA GLN A 57 -15.23 -15.27 12.05
C GLN A 57 -16.70 -14.97 12.33
N ALA A 58 -17.04 -13.80 12.87
CA ALA A 58 -18.42 -13.40 13.12
C ALA A 58 -19.22 -13.28 11.81
N LEU A 59 -18.64 -12.65 10.77
CA LEU A 59 -19.25 -12.54 9.44
C LEU A 59 -19.45 -13.90 8.78
N THR A 60 -18.49 -14.82 8.93
CA THR A 60 -18.61 -16.20 8.44
C THR A 60 -19.78 -16.92 9.13
N ARG A 61 -19.94 -16.77 10.45
CA ARG A 61 -21.07 -17.33 11.20
C ARG A 61 -22.41 -16.76 10.73
N VAL A 62 -22.49 -15.45 10.51
CA VAL A 62 -23.69 -14.79 9.95
C VAL A 62 -24.00 -15.33 8.55
N GLY A 63 -22.99 -15.47 7.70
CA GLY A 63 -23.15 -16.03 6.34
C GLY A 63 -23.66 -17.47 6.34
N ALA A 64 -23.13 -18.30 7.24
CA ALA A 64 -23.58 -19.68 7.42
C ALA A 64 -25.04 -19.75 7.90
N LEU A 65 -25.43 -18.92 8.87
CA LEU A 65 -26.82 -18.83 9.34
C LEU A 65 -27.76 -18.35 8.24
N ALA A 66 -27.39 -17.32 7.49
CA ALA A 66 -28.19 -16.83 6.38
C ALA A 66 -28.35 -17.91 5.29
N HIS A 67 -27.31 -18.68 5.01
CA HIS A 67 -27.39 -19.80 4.08
C HIS A 67 -28.28 -20.94 4.61
N HIS A 68 -28.20 -21.28 5.90
CA HIS A 68 -29.07 -22.27 6.52
C HIS A 68 -30.53 -21.82 6.52
N ALA A 69 -30.80 -20.57 6.89
CA ALA A 69 -32.13 -19.95 6.84
C ALA A 69 -32.75 -20.03 5.44
N ARG A 70 -32.00 -19.66 4.40
CA ARG A 70 -32.47 -19.75 3.01
C ARG A 70 -32.85 -21.18 2.62
N ARG A 71 -32.03 -22.18 2.98
CA ARG A 71 -32.35 -23.59 2.71
C ARG A 71 -33.57 -24.08 3.50
N GLY A 72 -33.70 -23.67 4.76
CA GLY A 72 -34.86 -23.99 5.61
C GLY A 72 -36.16 -23.39 5.06
N LEU A 73 -36.15 -22.12 4.69
CA LEU A 73 -37.31 -21.44 4.07
C LEU A 73 -37.68 -22.07 2.72
N ALA A 74 -36.69 -22.39 1.88
CA ALA A 74 -36.94 -23.06 0.60
C ALA A 74 -37.53 -24.46 0.74
N THR A 75 -37.38 -25.12 1.89
CA THR A 75 -37.82 -26.50 2.10
C THR A 75 -39.10 -26.60 2.95
N HIS A 76 -39.33 -25.71 3.91
CA HIS A 76 -40.40 -25.87 4.90
C HIS A 76 -41.28 -24.63 5.14
N GLY A 77 -41.16 -23.57 4.33
CA GLY A 77 -42.07 -22.42 4.33
C GLY A 77 -41.90 -21.46 5.51
N ASP A 78 -41.70 -21.96 6.74
CA ASP A 78 -41.47 -21.16 7.94
C ASP A 78 -40.65 -21.95 8.97
N LEU A 79 -39.36 -21.65 9.05
CA LEU A 79 -38.49 -22.15 10.12
C LEU A 79 -37.85 -20.96 10.85
N PRO A 80 -38.17 -20.74 12.14
CA PRO A 80 -37.46 -19.74 12.93
C PRO A 80 -36.00 -20.16 13.09
N VAL A 81 -35.09 -19.27 12.70
CA VAL A 81 -33.64 -19.51 12.77
C VAL A 81 -33.18 -19.24 14.20
N ALA A 82 -33.08 -20.29 15.01
CA ALA A 82 -32.55 -20.21 16.36
C ALA A 82 -31.15 -19.57 16.38
N GLY A 83 -30.89 -18.67 17.33
CA GLY A 83 -29.57 -18.03 17.51
C GLY A 83 -29.22 -16.90 16.53
N TYR A 84 -30.14 -16.52 15.62
CA TYR A 84 -29.91 -15.43 14.67
C TYR A 84 -29.59 -14.10 15.37
N HIS A 85 -30.38 -13.72 16.39
CA HIS A 85 -30.21 -12.45 17.10
C HIS A 85 -28.87 -12.35 17.84
N HIS A 86 -28.45 -13.42 18.52
CA HIS A 86 -27.14 -13.47 19.19
C HIS A 86 -25.98 -13.35 18.19
N THR A 87 -26.04 -14.10 17.09
CA THR A 87 -24.96 -14.07 16.08
C THR A 87 -24.86 -12.72 15.37
N PHE A 88 -25.99 -12.06 15.14
CA PHE A 88 -25.99 -10.71 14.59
C PHE A 88 -25.43 -9.68 15.56
N THR A 89 -25.79 -9.78 16.85
CA THR A 89 -25.27 -8.90 17.91
C THR A 89 -23.76 -9.07 18.11
N ASP A 90 -23.27 -10.32 18.06
CA ASP A 90 -21.82 -10.62 18.06
C ASP A 90 -21.11 -9.93 16.89
N ALA A 91 -21.67 -10.01 15.69
CA ALA A 91 -21.08 -9.41 14.49
C ALA A 91 -21.08 -7.87 14.56
N LEU A 92 -22.15 -7.26 15.06
CA LEU A 92 -22.19 -5.81 15.30
C LEU A 92 -21.15 -5.38 16.33
N THR A 93 -21.04 -6.11 17.45
CA THR A 93 -20.05 -5.81 18.49
C THR A 93 -18.63 -5.95 17.97
N ALA A 94 -18.34 -7.01 17.19
CA ALA A 94 -17.05 -7.20 16.55
C ALA A 94 -16.73 -6.09 15.54
N ARG A 95 -17.73 -5.64 14.77
CA ARG A 95 -17.59 -4.52 13.83
C ARG A 95 -17.27 -3.22 14.56
N ASP A 96 -18.02 -2.87 15.60
CA ASP A 96 -17.82 -1.60 16.31
C ASP A 96 -16.45 -1.55 17.00
N ARG A 97 -16.02 -2.67 17.61
CA ARG A 97 -14.66 -2.81 18.13
C ARG A 97 -13.61 -2.63 17.04
N HIS A 98 -13.80 -3.26 15.88
CA HIS A 98 -12.87 -3.16 14.75
C HIS A 98 -12.75 -1.72 14.23
N VAL A 99 -13.86 -0.98 14.14
CA VAL A 99 -13.87 0.43 13.73
C VAL A 99 -13.09 1.31 14.72
N VAL A 100 -13.35 1.16 16.02
CA VAL A 100 -12.66 1.94 17.07
C VAL A 100 -11.16 1.66 17.07
N LEU A 101 -10.77 0.38 16.99
CA LEU A 101 -9.36 0.00 16.93
C LEU A 101 -8.68 0.51 15.64
N GLY A 102 -9.40 0.52 14.52
CA GLY A 102 -8.88 1.06 13.26
C GLY A 102 -8.59 2.56 13.33
N ALA A 103 -9.48 3.34 13.95
CA ALA A 103 -9.25 4.76 14.17
C ALA A 103 -8.06 5.02 15.13
N LEU A 104 -7.98 4.26 16.23
CA LEU A 104 -6.88 4.37 17.19
C LEU A 104 -5.54 4.00 16.56
N LEU A 105 -5.51 2.95 15.74
CA LEU A 105 -4.31 2.51 15.02
C LEU A 105 -3.74 3.62 14.16
N VAL A 106 -4.60 4.25 13.35
CA VAL A 106 -4.19 5.31 12.41
C VAL A 106 -3.78 6.58 13.16
N ALA A 107 -4.51 6.97 14.20
CA ALA A 107 -4.17 8.13 15.02
C ALA A 107 -2.79 7.94 15.68
N THR A 108 -2.56 6.76 16.26
CA THR A 108 -1.28 6.44 16.90
C THR A 108 -0.16 6.36 15.87
N TYR A 109 -0.41 5.83 14.66
CA TYR A 109 0.59 5.76 13.60
C TYR A 109 1.02 7.16 13.17
N ARG A 110 0.05 8.06 12.94
CA ARG A 110 0.32 9.46 12.58
C ARG A 110 1.12 10.17 13.68
N ALA A 111 0.76 9.97 14.95
CA ALA A 111 1.49 10.55 16.07
C ALA A 111 2.95 10.04 16.13
N TRP A 112 3.14 8.71 16.06
CA TRP A 112 4.48 8.11 16.02
C TRP A 112 5.30 8.61 14.83
N ARG A 113 4.70 8.60 13.63
CA ARG A 113 5.34 9.01 12.38
C ARG A 113 5.78 10.48 12.41
N HIS A 114 4.96 11.36 12.99
CA HIS A 114 5.25 12.78 13.12
C HIS A 114 6.44 13.06 14.05
N HIS A 115 6.57 12.31 15.14
CA HIS A 115 7.65 12.50 16.11
C HIS A 115 8.92 11.70 15.80
N ARG A 116 8.86 10.74 14.87
CA ARG A 116 10.02 9.95 14.48
C ARG A 116 10.95 10.74 13.56
N PRO A 117 12.26 10.87 13.87
CA PRO A 117 13.21 11.46 12.95
C PRO A 117 13.35 10.61 11.68
N VAL A 118 13.28 11.24 10.51
CA VAL A 118 13.54 10.58 9.22
C VAL A 118 15.04 10.31 9.10
N ARG A 119 15.43 9.06 8.89
CA ARG A 119 16.81 8.66 8.64
C ARG A 119 17.02 8.48 7.13
N THR A 120 18.22 8.80 6.65
CA THR A 120 18.61 8.67 5.24
C THR A 120 18.55 7.23 4.70
N THR A 121 18.51 6.23 5.58
CA THR A 121 18.34 4.81 5.24
C THR A 121 16.89 4.34 5.29
N ASP A 122 15.94 5.22 5.63
CA ASP A 122 14.54 4.80 5.75
C ASP A 122 13.98 4.46 4.37
N GLU A 123 13.36 3.30 4.29
CA GLU A 123 12.49 2.92 3.19
C GLU A 123 11.08 3.41 3.52
N GLN A 124 10.43 4.01 2.53
CA GLN A 124 9.05 4.45 2.64
C GLN A 124 8.18 3.61 1.70
N HIS A 125 7.09 3.03 2.18
CA HIS A 125 6.13 2.36 1.30
C HIS A 125 4.94 3.27 1.05
N LEU A 126 4.66 3.51 -0.22
CA LEU A 126 3.64 4.42 -0.69
C LEU A 126 2.59 3.64 -1.49
N LEU A 127 1.31 3.87 -1.21
CA LEU A 127 0.27 3.33 -2.09
C LEU A 127 0.31 4.05 -3.45
N LEU A 128 0.21 3.27 -4.52
CA LEU A 128 0.12 3.82 -5.88
C LEU A 128 -1.25 4.44 -6.15
N TYR A 129 -2.28 3.92 -5.48
CA TYR A 129 -3.64 4.43 -5.49
C TYR A 129 -4.07 4.72 -4.05
N PRO A 130 -4.18 6.00 -3.66
CA PRO A 130 -4.59 6.35 -2.30
C PRO A 130 -5.91 5.69 -1.92
N GLY A 131 -5.95 5.08 -0.72
CA GLY A 131 -7.11 4.37 -0.21
C GLY A 131 -7.33 2.96 -0.75
N ASP A 132 -6.60 2.52 -1.79
CA ASP A 132 -6.75 1.18 -2.38
C ASP A 132 -5.46 0.34 -2.24
N PRO A 133 -5.30 -0.38 -1.11
CA PRO A 133 -4.17 -1.27 -0.91
C PRO A 133 -4.18 -2.50 -1.82
N ALA A 134 -5.28 -2.83 -2.53
CA ALA A 134 -5.30 -3.97 -3.43
C ALA A 134 -4.48 -3.75 -4.72
N ARG A 135 -4.07 -2.51 -4.98
CA ARG A 135 -3.22 -2.14 -6.12
C ARG A 135 -1.73 -2.05 -5.76
N GLY A 136 -1.37 -2.53 -4.57
CA GLY A 136 0.00 -2.64 -4.11
C GLY A 136 0.67 -1.31 -3.75
N VAL A 137 1.95 -1.42 -3.42
CA VAL A 137 2.80 -0.31 -2.96
C VAL A 137 4.06 -0.16 -3.82
N ALA A 138 4.59 1.05 -3.85
CA ALA A 138 5.96 1.30 -4.23
C ALA A 138 6.81 1.52 -2.98
N THR A 139 7.90 0.78 -2.86
CA THR A 139 8.97 1.04 -1.90
C THR A 139 9.87 2.13 -2.48
N LEU A 140 10.02 3.21 -1.73
CA LEU A 140 10.90 4.34 -2.01
C LEU A 140 12.13 4.23 -1.13
N ARG A 141 13.31 4.16 -1.73
CA ARG A 141 14.58 4.16 -1.01
C ARG A 141 15.36 5.42 -1.38
N LEU A 142 15.67 6.25 -0.39
CA LEU A 142 16.44 7.47 -0.60
C LEU A 142 17.87 7.11 -1.03
N THR A 143 18.38 7.73 -2.10
CA THR A 143 19.76 7.51 -2.60
C THR A 143 20.62 8.76 -2.65
N ALA A 144 20.00 9.92 -2.85
CA ALA A 144 20.63 11.23 -2.77
C ALA A 144 19.63 12.22 -2.18
N GLU A 145 20.05 13.44 -1.88
CA GLU A 145 19.13 14.50 -1.46
C GLU A 145 17.97 14.58 -2.46
N ARG A 146 16.76 14.35 -1.95
CA ARG A 146 15.49 14.41 -2.69
C ARG A 146 15.36 13.45 -3.89
N THR A 147 16.18 12.40 -3.96
CA THR A 147 16.08 11.36 -5.00
C THR A 147 15.78 10.00 -4.40
N TRP A 148 14.69 9.39 -4.88
CA TRP A 148 14.16 8.12 -4.41
C TRP A 148 14.23 7.07 -5.50
N LEU A 149 14.80 5.91 -5.20
CA LEU A 149 14.63 4.71 -6.02
C LEU A 149 13.25 4.12 -5.79
N VAL A 150 12.61 3.67 -6.87
CA VAL A 150 11.26 3.11 -6.84
C VAL A 150 11.31 1.61 -7.10
N LEU A 151 10.75 0.82 -6.18
CA LEU A 151 10.61 -0.63 -6.29
C LEU A 151 9.13 -1.00 -6.05
N PRO A 152 8.35 -1.37 -7.10
CA PRO A 152 7.00 -1.87 -6.91
C PRO A 152 7.04 -3.24 -6.25
N ASP A 153 6.08 -3.49 -5.36
CA ASP A 153 5.85 -4.84 -4.84
C ASP A 153 5.11 -5.71 -5.88
N ALA A 154 4.85 -6.97 -5.52
CA ALA A 154 4.17 -7.92 -6.39
C ALA A 154 2.74 -7.51 -6.78
N GLU A 155 1.96 -6.92 -5.87
CA GLU A 155 0.60 -6.46 -6.16
C GLU A 155 0.64 -5.26 -7.13
N ALA A 156 1.56 -4.32 -6.92
CA ALA A 156 1.77 -3.19 -7.81
C ALA A 156 2.24 -3.63 -9.21
N ALA A 157 3.23 -4.52 -9.28
CA ALA A 157 3.71 -5.05 -10.55
C ALA A 157 2.58 -5.74 -11.33
N ASN A 158 1.74 -6.52 -10.64
CA ASN A 158 0.57 -7.16 -11.24
C ASN A 158 -0.48 -6.14 -11.71
N ALA A 159 -0.81 -5.14 -10.88
CA ALA A 159 -1.79 -4.10 -11.20
C ALA A 159 -1.42 -3.27 -12.44
N PHE A 160 -0.13 -3.11 -12.72
CA PHE A 160 0.39 -2.43 -13.91
C PHE A 160 0.88 -3.40 -15.00
N ALA A 161 0.68 -4.71 -14.85
CA ALA A 161 1.13 -5.74 -15.79
C ALA A 161 2.62 -5.59 -16.19
N ILE A 162 3.50 -5.48 -15.17
CA ILE A 162 4.94 -5.40 -15.32
C ILE A 162 5.56 -6.76 -14.92
N PRO A 163 6.49 -7.31 -15.70
CA PRO A 163 6.97 -8.68 -15.51
C PRO A 163 7.94 -8.90 -14.34
N TYR A 164 8.40 -7.84 -13.66
CA TYR A 164 9.44 -7.94 -12.63
C TYR A 164 9.01 -7.25 -11.33
N PRO A 165 8.40 -7.97 -10.37
CA PRO A 165 8.17 -7.45 -9.03
C PRO A 165 9.50 -7.27 -8.28
N ASP A 166 9.52 -6.39 -7.27
CA ASP A 166 10.65 -6.14 -6.37
C ASP A 166 11.95 -5.70 -7.06
N ARG A 167 11.85 -5.23 -8.31
CA ARG A 167 12.97 -4.70 -9.09
C ARG A 167 12.88 -3.18 -9.14
N VAL A 168 14.02 -2.51 -9.04
CA VAL A 168 14.09 -1.05 -9.27
C VAL A 168 13.62 -0.74 -10.69
N VAL A 169 12.55 0.06 -10.78
CA VAL A 169 11.97 0.52 -12.05
C VAL A 169 12.51 1.90 -12.47
N GLY A 170 13.07 2.66 -11.53
CA GLY A 170 13.61 3.97 -11.83
C GLY A 170 13.88 4.76 -10.57
N GLN A 171 14.02 6.06 -10.77
CA GLN A 171 14.16 7.03 -9.69
C GLN A 171 13.18 8.19 -9.87
N ILE A 172 12.81 8.84 -8.78
CA ILE A 172 12.04 10.07 -8.77
C ILE A 172 12.87 11.11 -8.03
N THR A 173 13.06 12.26 -8.65
CA THR A 173 13.81 13.39 -8.09
C THR A 173 12.87 14.57 -7.89
N GLU A 174 12.89 15.17 -6.71
CA GLU A 174 12.20 16.44 -6.46
C GLU A 174 12.96 17.58 -7.15
N THR A 175 12.23 18.42 -7.87
CA THR A 175 12.73 19.61 -8.56
C THR A 175 11.82 20.79 -8.26
N ASP A 176 12.22 22.00 -8.68
CA ASP A 176 11.39 23.20 -8.53
C ASP A 176 10.06 23.12 -9.30
N HIS A 177 9.94 22.19 -10.26
CA HIS A 177 8.74 21.95 -11.07
C HIS A 177 7.95 20.71 -10.63
N GLY A 178 8.22 20.19 -9.43
CA GLY A 178 7.59 18.98 -8.89
C GLY A 178 8.48 17.75 -9.01
N TRP A 179 7.87 16.58 -9.12
CA TRP A 179 8.53 15.28 -9.06
C TRP A 179 8.83 14.75 -10.45
N VAL A 180 10.11 14.63 -10.80
CA VAL A 180 10.56 14.16 -12.11
C VAL A 180 10.89 12.67 -12.05
N PRO A 181 10.10 11.80 -12.71
CA PRO A 181 10.41 10.39 -12.80
C PRO A 181 11.44 10.14 -13.91
N THR A 182 12.43 9.30 -13.63
CA THR A 182 13.43 8.85 -14.60
C THR A 182 13.48 7.32 -14.61
N ALA A 183 13.05 6.73 -15.73
CA ALA A 183 13.08 5.28 -15.88
C ALA A 183 14.48 4.81 -16.30
N SER A 184 14.92 3.66 -15.77
CA SER A 184 16.28 3.15 -15.98
C SER A 184 16.27 1.68 -16.35
N THR A 185 16.81 1.31 -17.52
CA THR A 185 16.76 -0.09 -18.00
C THR A 185 17.68 -1.04 -17.24
N ALA A 186 18.68 -0.49 -16.57
CA ALA A 186 19.61 -1.23 -15.75
C ALA A 186 19.90 -0.43 -14.46
N PRO A 187 19.33 -0.84 -13.31
CA PRO A 187 19.51 -0.13 -12.04
C PRO A 187 20.98 -0.02 -11.62
N ARG A 188 21.81 -1.04 -11.96
CA ARG A 188 23.26 -1.02 -11.75
C ARG A 188 24.02 -0.02 -12.61
N HIS A 189 23.39 0.50 -13.67
CA HIS A 189 23.98 1.50 -14.57
C HIS A 189 23.43 2.92 -14.37
N ALA A 190 22.52 3.13 -13.40
CA ALA A 190 22.07 4.48 -13.05
C ALA A 190 23.25 5.36 -12.55
N GLN A 191 24.29 4.74 -11.97
CA GLN A 191 25.49 5.41 -11.46
C GLN A 191 26.70 5.30 -12.41
N THR A 192 26.57 4.62 -13.56
CA THR A 192 27.70 4.40 -14.48
C THR A 192 27.20 4.48 -15.93
N PRO A 193 27.65 5.48 -16.72
CA PRO A 193 27.45 5.46 -18.17
C PRO A 193 27.94 4.13 -18.73
N PRO A 194 27.19 3.43 -19.60
CA PRO A 194 26.13 3.94 -20.47
C PRO A 194 24.71 3.46 -20.07
N GLY A 195 24.33 3.59 -18.80
CA GLY A 195 22.93 3.37 -18.40
C GLY A 195 21.98 4.26 -19.19
N ARG A 196 21.07 3.66 -19.99
CA ARG A 196 20.01 4.42 -20.66
C ARG A 196 18.96 4.83 -19.62
N ALA A 197 19.04 6.09 -19.20
CA ALA A 197 18.06 6.77 -18.37
C ALA A 197 17.09 7.55 -19.26
N PHE A 198 15.82 7.53 -18.88
CA PHE A 198 14.70 8.02 -19.68
C PHE A 198 13.84 8.95 -18.82
N PRO A 199 14.03 10.28 -18.91
CA PRO A 199 13.22 11.22 -18.16
C PRO A 199 11.78 11.19 -18.67
N LEU A 200 10.82 11.23 -17.74
CA LEU A 200 9.39 11.31 -18.00
C LEU A 200 8.87 12.70 -17.58
N PRO A 201 7.66 13.11 -18.02
CA PRO A 201 7.07 14.37 -17.59
C PRO A 201 7.00 14.51 -16.06
N ALA A 202 7.25 15.73 -15.57
CA ALA A 202 7.11 16.05 -14.16
C ALA A 202 5.67 15.84 -13.68
N CYS A 203 5.53 15.44 -12.43
CA CYS A 203 4.25 15.20 -11.76
C CYS A 203 4.14 16.05 -10.49
N ASP A 204 2.90 16.36 -10.10
CA ASP A 204 2.63 17.19 -8.92
C ASP A 204 2.92 16.47 -7.59
N ASP A 205 2.87 15.13 -7.59
CA ASP A 205 3.10 14.32 -6.40
C ASP A 205 3.90 13.04 -6.67
N ILE A 206 4.45 12.45 -5.59
CA ILE A 206 5.23 11.22 -5.65
C ILE A 206 4.40 10.02 -6.15
N PRO A 207 3.16 9.77 -5.69
CA PRO A 207 2.35 8.66 -6.21
C PRO A 207 2.18 8.71 -7.73
N SER A 208 1.90 9.87 -8.29
CA SER A 208 1.71 10.09 -9.73
C SER A 208 3.01 9.87 -10.49
N ALA A 209 4.14 10.34 -9.96
CA ALA A 209 5.46 10.03 -10.52
C ALA A 209 5.78 8.53 -10.51
N CYS A 210 5.42 7.81 -9.44
CA CYS A 210 5.52 6.34 -9.38
C CYS A 210 4.64 5.67 -10.44
N ARG A 211 3.37 6.09 -10.57
CA ARG A 211 2.45 5.54 -11.58
C ARG A 211 2.96 5.79 -12.99
N SER A 212 3.51 6.98 -13.26
CA SER A 212 4.15 7.33 -14.54
C SER A 212 5.30 6.38 -14.91
N LEU A 213 6.20 6.06 -13.95
CA LEU A 213 7.25 5.06 -14.15
C LEU A 213 6.68 3.67 -14.48
N LEU A 214 5.68 3.22 -13.73
CA LEU A 214 5.09 1.89 -13.91
C LEU A 214 4.35 1.80 -15.26
N ARG A 215 3.61 2.83 -15.66
CA ARG A 215 2.95 2.90 -16.97
C ARG A 215 3.94 2.90 -18.12
N TRP A 216 5.05 3.63 -17.99
CA TRP A 216 6.11 3.58 -19.01
C TRP A 216 6.68 2.16 -19.17
N TRP A 217 6.92 1.46 -18.05
CA TRP A 217 7.38 0.08 -18.10
C TRP A 217 6.34 -0.88 -18.67
N HIS A 218 5.06 -0.71 -18.31
CA HIS A 218 3.98 -1.47 -18.92
C HIS A 218 4.00 -1.33 -20.45
N LEU A 219 4.03 -0.09 -20.93
CA LEU A 219 4.04 0.20 -22.36
C LEU A 219 5.28 -0.37 -23.04
N ARG A 220 6.47 -0.21 -22.45
CA ARG A 220 7.73 -0.76 -22.97
C ARG A 220 7.71 -2.30 -23.13
N HIS A 221 6.99 -3.01 -22.26
CA HIS A 221 6.87 -4.46 -22.32
C HIS A 221 5.66 -4.94 -23.12
N SER A 222 4.76 -4.04 -23.53
CA SER A 222 3.66 -4.40 -24.41
C SER A 222 4.17 -4.76 -25.81
N ASP A 223 3.52 -5.73 -26.45
CA ASP A 223 3.90 -6.21 -27.78
C ASP A 223 3.86 -5.11 -28.85
N ALA A 224 3.06 -4.07 -28.63
CA ALA A 224 2.93 -2.92 -29.52
C ALA A 224 4.18 -2.00 -29.54
N TRP A 225 5.09 -2.11 -28.58
CA TRP A 225 6.06 -1.04 -28.26
C TRP A 225 7.52 -1.50 -28.10
N ARG A 226 7.82 -2.79 -28.37
CA ARG A 226 9.14 -3.38 -28.12
C ARG A 226 10.29 -2.47 -28.61
N ASN A 227 11.04 -1.94 -27.64
CA ASN A 227 12.25 -1.11 -27.79
C ASN A 227 12.08 0.38 -28.16
N ARG A 228 10.87 0.94 -28.12
CA ARG A 228 10.71 2.40 -28.27
C ARG A 228 11.24 3.18 -27.05
N THR A 229 11.79 4.36 -27.30
CA THR A 229 12.29 5.30 -26.28
C THR A 229 11.25 6.41 -26.00
N PRO A 230 11.27 7.11 -24.85
CA PRO A 230 10.26 8.11 -24.49
C PRO A 230 10.11 9.27 -25.49
N ASP A 231 11.18 9.63 -26.19
CA ASP A 231 11.21 10.61 -27.27
C ASP A 231 10.46 10.16 -28.52
N GLN A 232 10.16 8.87 -28.63
CA GLN A 232 9.39 8.30 -29.71
C GLN A 232 7.89 8.26 -29.39
N LEU A 233 7.46 8.74 -28.22
CA LEU A 233 6.04 8.70 -27.82
C LEU A 233 5.26 9.85 -28.43
N THR A 234 4.03 9.58 -28.84
CA THR A 234 3.12 10.64 -29.26
C THR A 234 2.75 11.53 -28.06
N PRO A 235 2.38 12.80 -28.30
CA PRO A 235 1.92 13.67 -27.23
C PRO A 235 0.73 13.09 -26.45
N ALA A 236 -0.15 12.35 -27.13
CA ALA A 236 -1.28 11.67 -26.49
C ALA A 236 -0.80 10.56 -25.54
N GLU A 237 0.17 9.74 -25.95
CA GLU A 237 0.74 8.68 -25.09
C GLU A 237 1.48 9.27 -23.87
N LEU A 238 2.22 10.37 -24.06
CA LEU A 238 2.88 11.09 -22.96
C LEU A 238 1.88 11.67 -21.95
N ALA A 239 0.75 12.20 -22.43
CA ALA A 239 -0.30 12.76 -21.57
C ALA A 239 -1.01 11.71 -20.70
N HIS A 240 -0.94 10.41 -21.05
CA HIS A 240 -1.53 9.32 -20.27
C HIS A 240 -0.58 8.73 -19.22
N LEU A 241 0.70 9.13 -19.20
CA LEU A 241 1.65 8.65 -18.18
C LEU A 241 1.32 9.13 -16.74
N PRO A 242 1.00 10.42 -16.49
CA PRO A 242 0.81 10.92 -15.12
C PRO A 242 -0.55 10.59 -14.47
N THR A 243 -1.54 10.12 -15.23
CA THR A 243 -2.91 9.86 -14.74
C THR A 243 -3.06 8.54 -13.95
#